data_AF-A0A7G3ACB2-F1
#
_entry.id   AF-A0A7G3ACB2-F1
#
_cell.length_a   1.000
_cell.length_b   1.000
_cell.length_c   1.000
_cell.angle_alpha   90.00
_cell.angle_beta   90.00
_cell.angle_gamma   90.00
#
_symmetry.space_group_name_H-M   'P 1'
#
loop_
_entity.id
_entity.type
_entity.pdbx_description
1 polymer ?
#
loop_
_entity_poly.entity_id
_entity_poly.type
_entity_poly.pdbx_seq_one_letter_code
_entity_poly.pdbx_strand_id
1 'polypeptide(L)'
;MGVFIFFLAPEHIRAFGLYAAIMGTFHWTEYLGIAISNPSTLSADSFVLNHSAHYLLAAISSWIEFALESYFFPNLKSQWIFWIIGFLLCIFGDVLRKIAMITAHNNFTHIVQFVRNEGHKLVTHGVYSRMRHPSYVGWFWWSIGTQVREVICRFRTMRSDFISRILQFCEYS
;
A
#
# COMPACT_ATOMS: atom_id res chain seq x y z
N MET A 1 -2.60 15.40 -9.41
CA MET A 1 -2.83 14.77 -10.73
C MET A 1 -3.90 13.69 -10.69
N GLY A 2 -3.82 12.66 -9.83
CA GLY A 2 -4.83 11.58 -9.78
C GLY A 2 -6.28 12.04 -9.56
N VAL A 3 -6.50 13.00 -8.65
CA VAL A 3 -7.83 13.60 -8.39
C VAL A 3 -8.42 14.26 -9.64
N PHE A 4 -7.59 14.97 -10.43
CA PHE A 4 -8.04 15.59 -11.69
C PHE A 4 -8.45 14.53 -12.71
N ILE A 5 -7.70 13.42 -12.83
CA ILE A 5 -8.05 12.30 -13.71
C ILE A 5 -9.41 11.70 -13.28
N PHE A 6 -9.66 11.54 -11.99
CA PHE A 6 -10.94 10.99 -11.50
C PHE A 6 -12.15 11.86 -11.90
N PHE A 7 -12.04 13.18 -11.84
CA PHE A 7 -13.16 14.07 -12.18
C PHE A 7 -13.31 14.34 -13.68
N LEU A 8 -12.20 14.40 -14.42
CA LEU A 8 -12.18 14.87 -15.81
C LEU A 8 -12.10 13.76 -16.86
N ALA A 9 -11.64 12.55 -16.48
CA ALA A 9 -11.47 11.46 -17.44
C ALA A 9 -12.79 10.70 -17.71
N PRO A 10 -12.87 9.99 -18.85
CA PRO A 10 -13.94 9.04 -19.13
C PRO A 10 -14.06 7.97 -18.03
N GLU A 11 -15.27 7.45 -17.81
CA GLU A 11 -15.59 6.55 -16.69
C GLU A 11 -14.63 5.37 -16.54
N HIS A 12 -14.23 4.74 -17.65
CA HIS A 12 -13.31 3.61 -17.68
C HIS A 12 -11.88 3.96 -17.22
N ILE A 13 -11.47 5.25 -17.21
CA ILE A 13 -10.15 5.71 -16.75
C ILE A 13 -10.18 6.23 -15.32
N ARG A 14 -11.35 6.64 -14.80
CA ARG A 14 -11.47 7.28 -13.47
C ARG A 14 -10.90 6.42 -12.34
N ALA A 15 -11.00 5.10 -12.45
CA ALA A 15 -10.44 4.16 -11.47
C ALA A 15 -8.92 4.35 -11.30
N PHE A 16 -8.21 4.55 -12.41
CA PHE A 16 -6.77 4.80 -12.41
C PHE A 16 -6.43 6.15 -11.76
N GLY A 17 -7.25 7.17 -11.96
CA GLY A 17 -7.09 8.45 -11.27
C GLY A 17 -7.13 8.31 -9.75
N LEU A 18 -8.08 7.52 -9.25
CA LEU A 18 -8.20 7.23 -7.82
C LEU A 18 -7.04 6.35 -7.31
N TYR A 19 -6.62 5.34 -8.07
CA TYR A 19 -5.41 4.56 -7.79
C TYR A 19 -4.18 5.46 -7.65
N ALA A 20 -3.92 6.33 -8.63
CA ALA A 20 -2.77 7.23 -8.61
C ALA A 20 -2.81 8.20 -7.43
N ALA A 21 -3.99 8.69 -7.05
CA ALA A 21 -4.16 9.54 -5.88
C ALA A 21 -3.82 8.80 -4.57
N ILE A 22 -4.26 7.56 -4.43
CA ILE A 22 -4.00 6.74 -3.23
C ILE A 22 -2.54 6.32 -3.15
N MET A 23 -1.93 5.90 -4.27
CA MET A 23 -0.50 5.60 -4.34
C MET A 23 0.34 6.82 -3.92
N GLY A 24 0.05 7.98 -4.51
CA GLY A 24 0.75 9.22 -4.17
C GLY A 24 0.59 9.60 -2.69
N THR A 25 -0.64 9.48 -2.17
CA THR A 25 -0.91 9.78 -0.75
C THR A 25 -0.19 8.80 0.17
N PHE A 26 -0.19 7.50 -0.13
CA PHE A 26 0.48 6.48 0.66
C PHE A 26 1.99 6.76 0.78
N HIS A 27 2.68 6.95 -0.35
CA HIS A 27 4.12 7.20 -0.35
C HIS A 27 4.51 8.52 0.34
N TRP A 28 3.70 9.57 0.14
CA TRP A 28 3.93 10.85 0.82
C TRP A 28 3.73 10.74 2.33
N THR A 29 2.66 10.07 2.77
CA THR A 29 2.36 9.89 4.19
C THR A 29 3.29 8.91 4.89
N GLU A 30 3.93 7.97 4.18
CA GLU A 30 5.04 7.17 4.72
C GLU A 30 6.22 8.06 5.11
N TYR A 31 6.68 8.90 4.18
CA TYR A 31 7.77 9.83 4.44
C TYR A 31 7.43 10.76 5.61
N LEU A 32 6.20 11.31 5.61
CA LEU A 32 5.72 12.16 6.70
C LEU A 32 5.65 11.40 8.04
N GLY A 33 5.22 10.13 8.01
CA GLY A 33 5.18 9.27 9.20
C GLY A 33 6.54 9.18 9.86
N ILE A 34 7.61 8.94 9.09
CA ILE A 34 8.99 8.92 9.59
C ILE A 34 9.47 10.29 10.02
N ALA A 35 9.14 11.34 9.27
CA ALA A 35 9.52 12.70 9.65
C ALA A 35 8.95 13.09 11.03
N ILE A 36 7.75 12.61 11.36
CA ILE A 36 7.11 12.85 12.66
C ILE A 36 7.65 11.89 13.73
N SER A 37 7.78 10.60 13.42
CA SER A 37 7.99 9.56 14.43
C SER A 37 9.47 9.21 14.67
N ASN A 38 10.35 9.40 13.69
CA ASN A 38 11.76 9.06 13.78
C ASN A 38 12.63 9.87 12.78
N PRO A 39 12.69 11.21 12.93
CA PRO A 39 13.33 12.10 11.96
C PRO A 39 14.83 11.84 11.77
N SER A 40 15.50 11.22 12.74
CA SER A 40 16.93 10.88 12.64
C SER A 40 17.23 9.82 11.57
N THR A 41 16.24 9.05 11.14
CA THR A 41 16.36 8.02 10.09
C THR A 41 15.75 8.44 8.75
N LEU A 42 15.30 9.70 8.64
CA LEU A 42 14.60 10.19 7.47
C LEU A 42 15.54 10.29 6.25
N SER A 43 15.15 9.68 5.14
CA SER A 43 15.87 9.76 3.86
C SER A 43 14.90 9.75 2.68
N ALA A 44 15.40 9.93 1.45
CA ALA A 44 14.58 9.77 0.25
C ALA A 44 14.01 8.35 0.12
N ASP A 45 14.66 7.34 0.71
CA ASP A 45 14.16 5.96 0.72
C ASP A 45 12.94 5.79 1.62
N SER A 46 12.70 6.71 2.57
CA SER A 46 11.52 6.70 3.44
C SER A 46 10.21 6.93 2.67
N PHE A 47 10.26 7.40 1.42
CA PHE A 47 9.07 7.39 0.54
C PHE A 47 8.66 5.97 0.12
N VAL A 48 9.53 4.98 0.26
CA VAL A 48 9.27 3.56 -0.09
C VAL A 48 8.92 3.36 -1.57
N LEU A 49 9.51 4.17 -2.46
CA LEU A 49 9.24 4.09 -3.90
C LEU A 49 9.90 2.84 -4.53
N ASN A 50 11.11 2.50 -4.09
CA ASN A 50 11.89 1.37 -4.60
C ASN A 50 12.01 0.27 -3.55
N HIS A 51 10.93 -0.50 -3.37
CA HIS A 51 10.90 -1.58 -2.38
C HIS A 51 11.62 -2.85 -2.84
N SER A 52 11.54 -3.17 -4.15
CA SER A 52 12.25 -4.27 -4.82
C SER A 52 11.93 -4.27 -6.33
N ALA A 53 12.72 -4.98 -7.13
CA ALA A 53 12.40 -5.24 -8.54
C ALA A 53 11.04 -5.96 -8.70
N HIS A 54 10.66 -6.81 -7.74
CA HIS A 54 9.37 -7.50 -7.74
C HIS A 54 8.19 -6.55 -7.53
N TYR A 55 8.34 -5.54 -6.68
CA TYR A 55 7.32 -4.51 -6.48
C TYR A 55 7.09 -3.70 -7.76
N LEU A 56 8.17 -3.29 -8.43
CA LEU A 56 8.07 -2.57 -9.71
C LEU A 56 7.41 -3.43 -10.79
N LEU A 57 7.82 -4.70 -10.91
CA LEU A 57 7.24 -5.62 -11.88
C LEU A 57 5.74 -5.81 -11.63
N ALA A 58 5.33 -5.93 -10.37
CA ALA A 58 3.92 -6.05 -10.00
C ALA A 58 3.09 -4.80 -10.32
N ALA A 59 3.66 -3.60 -10.09
CA ALA A 59 3.01 -2.34 -10.44
C ALA A 59 2.85 -2.19 -11.96
N ILE A 60 3.89 -2.52 -12.73
CA ILE A 60 3.83 -2.49 -14.20
C ILE A 60 2.80 -3.50 -14.70
N SER A 61 2.78 -4.72 -14.15
CA SER A 61 1.80 -5.73 -14.57
C SER A 61 0.37 -5.29 -14.27
N SER A 62 0.12 -4.65 -13.12
CA SER A 62 -1.23 -4.14 -12.81
C SER A 62 -1.64 -3.01 -13.74
N TRP A 63 -0.72 -2.13 -14.16
CA TRP A 63 -1.04 -1.07 -15.13
C TRP A 63 -1.35 -1.61 -16.53
N ILE A 64 -0.59 -2.62 -16.98
CA ILE A 64 -0.86 -3.30 -18.27
C ILE A 64 -2.23 -3.96 -18.24
N GLU A 65 -2.53 -4.67 -17.15
CA GLU A 65 -3.82 -5.31 -16.96
C GLU A 65 -4.97 -4.31 -16.94
N PHE A 66 -4.83 -3.21 -16.18
CA PHE A 66 -5.81 -2.13 -16.16
C PHE A 66 -6.07 -1.56 -17.56
N ALA A 67 -5.01 -1.31 -18.34
CA ALA A 67 -5.12 -0.78 -19.70
C ALA A 67 -5.86 -1.75 -20.64
N LEU A 68 -5.53 -3.04 -20.59
CA LEU A 68 -6.18 -4.07 -21.39
C LEU A 68 -7.67 -4.20 -21.01
N GLU A 69 -7.99 -4.28 -19.72
CA GLU A 69 -9.37 -4.43 -19.27
C GLU A 69 -10.21 -3.17 -19.52
N SER A 70 -9.62 -1.99 -19.39
CA SER A 70 -10.32 -0.73 -19.70
C SER A 70 -10.63 -0.61 -21.20
N TYR A 71 -9.79 -1.18 -22.07
CA TYR A 71 -9.99 -1.20 -23.50
C TYR A 71 -10.99 -2.28 -23.96
N PHE A 72 -10.81 -3.52 -23.52
CA PHE A 72 -11.63 -4.66 -23.97
C PHE A 72 -12.93 -4.85 -23.18
N PHE A 73 -12.96 -4.45 -21.90
CA PHE A 73 -14.06 -4.74 -20.96
C PHE A 73 -14.46 -3.54 -20.09
N PRO A 74 -14.80 -2.37 -20.67
CA PRO A 74 -15.07 -1.14 -19.91
C PRO A 74 -16.19 -1.27 -18.88
N ASN A 75 -17.19 -2.12 -19.14
CA ASN A 75 -18.33 -2.34 -18.23
C ASN A 75 -17.93 -2.96 -16.89
N LEU A 76 -16.82 -3.71 -16.82
CA LEU A 76 -16.32 -4.22 -15.54
C LEU A 76 -15.81 -3.09 -14.65
N LYS A 77 -15.25 -2.03 -15.24
CA LYS A 77 -14.72 -0.90 -14.48
C LYS A 77 -15.82 0.01 -13.91
N SER A 78 -17.08 -0.13 -14.35
CA SER A 78 -18.24 0.66 -13.88
C SER A 78 -18.84 0.14 -12.55
N GLN A 79 -18.35 -0.98 -12.01
CA GLN A 79 -18.89 -1.60 -10.80
C GLN A 79 -18.48 -0.84 -9.51
N TRP A 80 -19.25 0.19 -9.16
CA TRP A 80 -19.00 1.11 -8.05
C TRP A 80 -18.79 0.44 -6.67
N ILE A 81 -19.42 -0.72 -6.43
CA ILE A 81 -19.32 -1.43 -5.14
C ILE A 81 -17.87 -1.84 -4.83
N PHE A 82 -17.14 -2.35 -5.83
CA PHE A 82 -15.75 -2.74 -5.66
C PHE A 82 -14.84 -1.54 -5.45
N TRP A 83 -15.19 -0.39 -6.03
CA TRP A 83 -14.44 0.85 -5.83
C TRP A 83 -14.54 1.31 -4.38
N ILE A 84 -15.74 1.26 -3.81
CA ILE A 84 -15.97 1.62 -2.40
C ILE A 84 -15.25 0.65 -1.47
N ILE A 85 -15.42 -0.67 -1.68
CA ILE A 85 -14.76 -1.67 -0.83
C ILE A 85 -13.24 -1.50 -0.90
N GLY A 86 -12.67 -1.39 -2.11
CA GLY A 86 -11.23 -1.16 -2.28
C GLY A 86 -10.76 0.17 -1.66
N PHE A 87 -11.56 1.24 -1.75
CA PHE A 87 -11.28 2.51 -1.08
C PHE A 87 -11.21 2.35 0.44
N LEU A 88 -12.22 1.75 1.05
CA LEU A 88 -12.26 1.54 2.49
C LEU A 88 -11.11 0.66 2.98
N LEU A 89 -10.77 -0.40 2.25
CA LEU A 89 -9.61 -1.25 2.56
C LEU A 89 -8.29 -0.48 2.49
N CYS A 90 -8.09 0.36 1.47
CA CYS A 90 -6.91 1.22 1.41
C CYS A 90 -6.85 2.19 2.59
N ILE A 91 -7.93 2.89 2.90
CA ILE A 91 -7.95 3.84 4.03
C ILE A 91 -7.69 3.12 5.35
N PHE A 92 -8.35 1.97 5.58
CA PHE A 92 -8.15 1.18 6.79
C PHE A 92 -6.70 0.72 6.94
N GLY A 93 -6.13 0.14 5.88
CA GLY A 93 -4.76 -0.35 5.90
C GLY A 93 -3.74 0.77 6.09
N ASP A 94 -3.95 1.90 5.42
CA ASP A 94 -3.09 3.08 5.54
C ASP A 94 -3.12 3.65 6.96
N VAL A 95 -4.31 3.90 7.51
CA VAL A 95 -4.48 4.42 8.87
C VAL A 95 -3.84 3.48 9.90
N LEU A 96 -4.07 2.16 9.79
CA LEU A 96 -3.46 1.19 10.71
C LEU A 96 -1.93 1.24 10.64
N ARG A 97 -1.36 1.38 9.44
CA ARG A 97 0.08 1.50 9.24
C ARG A 97 0.63 2.77 9.89
N LYS A 98 0.00 3.93 9.68
CA LYS A 98 0.45 5.20 10.26
C LYS A 98 0.34 5.20 11.78
N ILE A 99 -0.72 4.63 12.33
CA ILE A 99 -0.86 4.45 13.79
C ILE A 99 0.27 3.57 14.32
N ALA A 100 0.63 2.49 13.62
CA ALA A 100 1.75 1.64 14.00
C ALA A 100 3.08 2.42 14.02
N MET A 101 3.38 3.19 12.97
CA MET A 101 4.59 4.01 12.89
C MET A 101 4.67 5.02 14.05
N ILE A 102 3.58 5.73 14.33
CA ILE A 102 3.51 6.71 15.41
C ILE A 102 3.63 6.03 16.78
N THR A 103 2.96 4.89 16.98
CA THR A 103 3.00 4.14 18.25
C THR A 103 4.40 3.57 18.52
N ALA A 104 5.10 3.11 17.49
CA ALA A 104 6.45 2.57 17.64
C ALA A 104 7.53 3.67 17.75
N HIS A 105 7.27 4.86 17.19
CA HIS A 105 8.16 6.02 17.23
C HIS A 105 9.59 5.68 16.77
N ASN A 106 10.60 5.90 17.63
CA ASN A 106 12.01 5.62 17.33
C ASN A 106 12.30 4.12 17.17
N ASN A 107 11.36 3.25 17.56
CA ASN A 107 11.49 1.81 17.43
C ASN A 107 10.98 1.30 16.07
N PHE A 108 10.38 2.18 15.25
CA PHE A 108 9.98 1.85 13.88
C PHE A 108 11.15 2.09 12.92
N THR A 109 11.43 1.09 12.09
CA THR A 109 12.38 1.16 10.98
C THR A 109 11.76 0.56 9.73
N HIS A 110 11.98 1.18 8.57
CA HIS A 110 11.54 0.63 7.28
C HIS A 110 12.31 -0.63 6.89
N ILE A 111 13.56 -0.73 7.36
CA ILE A 111 14.46 -1.85 7.11
C ILE A 111 14.54 -2.67 8.40
N VAL A 112 14.42 -3.99 8.23
CA VAL A 112 14.58 -4.97 9.29
C VAL A 112 15.97 -4.84 9.89
N GLN A 113 16.03 -4.58 11.19
CA GLN A 113 17.29 -4.50 11.91
C GLN A 113 17.66 -5.90 12.39
N PHE A 114 18.76 -6.44 11.87
CA PHE A 114 19.31 -7.73 12.33
C PHE A 114 20.18 -7.58 13.59
N VAL A 115 20.62 -6.36 13.88
CA VAL A 115 21.41 -6.03 15.08
C VAL A 115 20.55 -5.20 16.02
N ARG A 116 20.45 -5.64 17.28
CA ARG A 116 19.72 -4.92 18.31
C ARG A 116 20.47 -3.65 18.69
N ASN A 117 19.85 -2.50 18.49
CA ASN A 117 20.37 -1.22 18.94
C ASN A 117 20.04 -1.02 20.44
N GLU A 118 20.93 -0.42 21.23
CA GLU A 118 20.76 -0.31 22.70
C GLU A 118 19.50 0.47 23.11
N GLY A 119 19.06 1.41 22.26
CA GLY A 119 17.83 2.18 22.44
C GLY A 119 16.54 1.46 22.03
N HIS A 120 16.62 0.31 21.35
CA HIS A 120 15.44 -0.39 20.81
C HIS A 120 14.71 -1.16 21.91
N LYS A 121 13.46 -0.77 22.16
CA LYS A 121 12.58 -1.41 23.15
C LYS A 121 11.37 -2.01 22.44
N LEU A 122 10.92 -3.15 22.95
CA LEU A 122 9.69 -3.78 22.47
C LEU A 122 8.50 -2.88 22.82
N VAL A 123 7.70 -2.53 21.80
CA VAL A 123 6.49 -1.73 21.95
C VAL A 123 5.30 -2.69 22.06
N THR A 124 4.58 -2.64 23.19
CA THR A 124 3.47 -3.56 23.49
C THR A 124 2.14 -2.85 23.78
N HIS A 125 2.09 -1.52 23.64
CA HIS A 125 0.90 -0.72 23.88
C HIS A 125 0.24 -0.26 22.57
N GLY A 126 -0.95 0.34 22.65
CA GLY A 126 -1.69 0.80 21.47
C GLY A 126 -2.03 -0.35 20.53
N VAL A 127 -1.82 -0.18 19.23
CA VAL A 127 -2.09 -1.23 18.22
C VAL A 127 -1.21 -2.47 18.39
N TYR A 128 -0.03 -2.34 19.00
CA TYR A 128 0.87 -3.45 19.28
C TYR A 128 0.39 -4.38 20.40
N SER A 129 -0.59 -3.94 21.20
CA SER A 129 -1.23 -4.81 22.20
C SER A 129 -2.15 -5.87 21.59
N ARG A 130 -2.65 -5.61 20.37
CA ARG A 130 -3.61 -6.50 19.67
C ARG A 130 -2.93 -7.40 18.64
N MET A 131 -1.83 -6.95 18.05
CA MET A 131 -1.08 -7.69 17.02
C MET A 131 0.40 -7.33 17.06
N ARG A 132 1.26 -8.30 16.72
CA ARG A 132 2.73 -8.12 16.78
C ARG A 132 3.26 -7.21 15.67
N HIS A 133 2.59 -7.21 14.51
CA HIS A 133 3.07 -6.59 13.27
C HIS A 133 2.02 -5.67 12.61
N PRO A 134 1.49 -4.64 13.33
CA PRO A 134 0.37 -3.82 12.83
C PRO A 134 0.68 -3.03 11.55
N SER A 135 1.92 -2.59 11.37
CA SER A 135 2.35 -1.91 10.13
C SER A 135 2.28 -2.81 8.90
N TYR A 136 2.64 -4.09 9.06
CA TYR A 136 2.55 -5.10 7.99
C TYR A 136 1.10 -5.48 7.70
N VAL A 137 0.27 -5.64 8.74
CA VAL A 137 -1.17 -5.89 8.57
C VAL A 137 -1.84 -4.72 7.83
N GLY A 138 -1.48 -3.48 8.19
CA GLY A 138 -1.97 -2.30 7.48
C GLY A 138 -1.57 -2.30 6.01
N TRP A 139 -0.29 -2.54 5.72
CA TRP A 139 0.21 -2.61 4.34
C TRP A 139 -0.41 -3.73 3.51
N PHE A 140 -0.66 -4.90 4.12
CA PHE A 140 -1.34 -6.01 3.50
C PHE A 140 -2.76 -5.64 3.05
N TRP A 141 -3.59 -5.11 3.96
CA TRP A 141 -4.96 -4.70 3.62
C TRP A 141 -4.99 -3.55 2.62
N TRP A 142 -4.06 -2.61 2.74
CA TRP A 142 -3.92 -1.53 1.76
C TRP A 142 -3.62 -2.07 0.36
N SER A 143 -2.70 -3.03 0.25
CA SER A 143 -2.32 -3.65 -1.03
C SER A 143 -3.45 -4.48 -1.64
N ILE A 144 -4.27 -5.14 -0.82
CA ILE A 144 -5.49 -5.81 -1.30
C ILE A 144 -6.49 -4.77 -1.81
N GLY A 145 -6.68 -3.66 -1.08
CA GLY A 145 -7.60 -2.60 -1.45
C GLY A 145 -7.32 -1.97 -2.81
N THR A 146 -6.04 -1.82 -3.18
CA THR A 146 -5.66 -1.28 -4.50
C THR A 146 -6.12 -2.22 -5.62
N GLN A 147 -5.96 -3.53 -5.44
CA GLN A 147 -6.37 -4.56 -6.41
C GLN A 147 -7.89 -4.77 -6.47
N VAL A 148 -8.59 -4.72 -5.34
CA VAL A 148 -10.06 -4.88 -5.28
C VAL A 148 -10.75 -3.74 -6.04
N ARG A 149 -10.25 -2.51 -5.90
CA ARG A 149 -10.79 -1.33 -6.59
C ARG A 149 -10.68 -1.43 -8.10
N GLU A 150 -9.57 -1.98 -8.61
CA GLU A 150 -9.37 -2.13 -10.05
C GLU A 150 -10.28 -3.20 -10.67
N VAL A 151 -11.17 -3.83 -9.89
CA VAL A 151 -12.14 -4.83 -10.34
C VAL A 151 -11.43 -6.00 -11.01
N ILE A 152 -10.90 -6.88 -10.17
CA ILE A 152 -10.67 -8.30 -10.47
C ILE A 152 -9.76 -8.54 -11.66
N CYS A 153 -8.46 -8.60 -11.33
CA CYS A 153 -7.48 -9.46 -11.99
C CYS A 153 -8.08 -10.86 -12.22
N ARG A 154 -8.53 -11.11 -13.46
CA ARG A 154 -8.99 -12.44 -13.92
C ARG A 154 -7.81 -13.39 -14.13
N PHE A 155 -6.59 -12.87 -14.20
CA PHE A 155 -5.37 -13.67 -14.10
C PHE A 155 -5.16 -14.12 -12.66
N ARG A 156 -5.85 -15.20 -12.29
CA ARG A 156 -5.74 -15.89 -10.99
C ARG A 156 -4.28 -16.11 -10.55
N THR A 157 -3.38 -16.26 -11.51
CA THR A 157 -1.92 -16.41 -11.36
C THR A 157 -1.22 -15.14 -10.85
N MET A 158 -1.55 -13.96 -11.36
CA MET A 158 -0.94 -12.70 -10.88
C MET A 158 -1.43 -12.32 -9.47
N ARG A 159 -2.67 -12.65 -9.13
CA ARG A 159 -3.21 -12.44 -7.77
C ARG A 159 -2.51 -13.30 -6.72
N SER A 160 -2.30 -14.59 -7.00
CA SER A 160 -1.60 -15.48 -6.05
C SER A 160 -0.14 -15.09 -5.92
N ASP A 161 0.51 -14.68 -7.01
CA ASP A 161 1.92 -14.28 -6.99
C ASP A 161 2.12 -12.90 -6.34
N PHE A 162 1.22 -11.95 -6.56
CA PHE A 162 1.27 -10.64 -5.90
C PHE A 162 1.04 -10.76 -4.39
N ILE A 163 0.01 -11.49 -3.98
CA ILE A 163 -0.30 -11.71 -2.56
C ILE A 163 0.79 -12.58 -1.91
N SER A 164 1.26 -13.65 -2.55
CA SER A 164 2.33 -14.49 -1.99
C SER A 164 3.67 -13.77 -1.92
N ARG A 165 3.99 -12.88 -2.87
CA ARG A 165 5.21 -12.05 -2.81
C ARG A 165 5.11 -10.93 -1.77
N ILE A 166 3.94 -10.34 -1.54
CA ILE A 166 3.69 -9.41 -0.44
C ILE A 166 3.76 -10.13 0.92
N LEU A 167 3.19 -11.34 1.00
CA LEU A 167 3.25 -12.16 2.20
C LEU A 167 4.68 -12.63 2.49
N GLN A 168 5.45 -13.06 1.49
CA GLN A 168 6.88 -13.33 1.65
C GLN A 168 7.60 -12.08 2.16
N PHE A 169 7.29 -10.89 1.65
CA PHE A 169 7.87 -9.67 2.17
C PHE A 169 7.56 -9.46 3.66
N CYS A 170 6.33 -9.76 4.10
CA CYS A 170 5.95 -9.73 5.51
C CYS A 170 6.56 -10.86 6.36
N GLU A 171 6.91 -12.02 5.76
CA GLU A 171 7.54 -13.15 6.46
C GLU A 171 9.06 -12.99 6.61
N TYR A 172 9.71 -12.25 5.70
CA TYR A 172 11.14 -11.98 5.74
C TYR A 172 11.51 -10.70 6.52
N SER A 173 10.56 -10.11 7.26
CA SER A 173 10.78 -8.88 8.02
C SER A 173 10.22 -8.87 9.44
#